data_AF-A0A842Q8H1-F1
#
_entry.id   AF-A0A842Q8H1-F1
#
_cell.length_a   1.000
_cell.length_b   1.000
_cell.length_c   1.000
_cell.angle_alpha   90.00
_cell.angle_beta   90.00
_cell.angle_gamma   90.00
#
_symmetry.space_group_name_H-M   'P 1'
#
loop_
_entity.id
_entity.type
_entity.pdbx_description
1 polymer ?
#
loop_
_entity_poly.entity_id
_entity_poly.type
_entity_poly.pdbx_seq_one_letter_code
_entity_poly.pdbx_strand_id
1 'polypeptide(L)'
;MNKNIFSVLAVSLLVLPIVVMAQEDLPTPKVVPGHWAYGLKTAWENVQMVFTRNSQSRARLNIRLARERLAEAKVVAEGKPEEAEKLMERYQMRLMKAEEEVNKSKGIGQDVSELLSQMEESNQKHRAVLELVQNKVPEQAKESIQRSIQRSEEFGKTMERVRSETQEASREREESGQQEGKIKSERAENETRERNISAVTGKGTLIMKITDKPVSGEITDLYVTISKVEVHKASYGEGNGENDNNAGWITITEEEKVYNLPEIEDVQEFLASEELDVGKYTQVRLYISDATVTVDGEESGLRILSNSVKLVNAFNIEEGKVTELLLDFEAGDSVIETGRGRYQLKPVIKITEISSEATTTTVETTTPEETTTTTVEETTPEMTTSTTVEETTPEETTTTTMETTTTIEETTSTTTAEITTTTPEPTTTTVETTPEETTTTTLETTTTTSE
;
A
#
# COMPACT_ATOMS: atom_id res chain seq x y z
N MET A 1 -7.80 9.19 -84.39
CA MET A 1 -6.54 9.65 -85.01
C MET A 1 -6.50 11.16 -84.90
N ASN A 2 -5.53 11.72 -84.18
CA ASN A 2 -4.73 12.88 -84.56
C ASN A 2 -3.87 13.33 -83.37
N LYS A 3 -2.55 13.20 -83.56
CA LYS A 3 -1.51 13.87 -82.79
C LYS A 3 -1.36 15.29 -83.36
N ASN A 4 -1.02 16.26 -82.50
CA ASN A 4 0.11 17.22 -82.61
C ASN A 4 -0.22 18.55 -81.88
N ILE A 5 0.52 18.88 -80.81
CA ILE A 5 1.65 19.85 -80.71
C ILE A 5 1.18 21.31 -80.59
N PHE A 6 1.53 21.96 -79.46
CA PHE A 6 2.02 23.36 -79.28
C PHE A 6 2.18 23.60 -77.75
N SER A 7 3.40 23.54 -77.20
CA SER A 7 4.28 24.69 -76.90
C SER A 7 3.63 25.76 -76.02
N VAL A 8 4.05 25.90 -74.75
CA VAL A 8 4.57 27.16 -74.16
C VAL A 8 5.44 26.84 -72.95
N LEU A 9 6.66 27.36 -73.03
CA LEU A 9 7.66 27.54 -71.99
C LEU A 9 7.07 28.26 -70.76
N ALA A 10 6.99 27.58 -69.61
CA ALA A 10 6.85 28.25 -68.32
C ALA A 10 8.11 27.94 -67.50
N VAL A 11 9.12 28.80 -67.66
CA VAL A 11 10.20 28.95 -66.69
C VAL A 11 9.53 29.40 -65.40
N SER A 12 9.17 28.41 -64.58
CA SER A 12 8.74 28.63 -63.21
C SER A 12 9.95 29.16 -62.47
N LEU A 13 9.99 30.49 -62.32
CA LEU A 13 10.90 31.20 -61.45
C LEU A 13 10.68 30.62 -60.05
N LEU A 14 11.52 29.66 -59.68
CA LEU A 14 11.59 29.11 -58.34
C LEU A 14 12.07 30.25 -57.44
N VAL A 15 11.11 31.03 -56.94
CA VAL A 15 11.33 31.97 -55.85
C VAL A 15 11.68 31.10 -54.66
N LEU A 16 12.98 30.84 -54.49
CA LEU A 16 13.51 30.34 -53.23
C LEU A 16 12.93 31.25 -52.15
N PRO A 17 12.24 30.72 -51.13
CA PRO A 17 11.92 31.53 -49.98
C PRO A 17 13.26 32.02 -49.44
N ILE A 18 13.52 33.32 -49.59
CA ILE A 18 14.57 33.99 -48.84
C ILE A 18 14.19 33.70 -47.40
N VAL A 19 14.90 32.77 -46.76
CA VAL A 19 14.86 32.64 -45.32
C VAL A 19 15.29 34.02 -44.84
N VAL A 20 14.31 34.82 -44.42
CA VAL A 20 14.54 36.04 -43.65
C VAL A 20 15.18 35.53 -42.37
N MET A 21 16.49 35.30 -42.41
CA MET A 21 17.27 35.02 -41.21
C MET A 21 17.10 36.29 -40.39
N ALA A 22 16.27 36.18 -39.35
CA ALA A 22 16.03 37.24 -38.40
C ALA A 22 17.39 37.83 -38.04
N GLN A 23 17.61 39.08 -38.42
CA GLN A 23 18.79 39.83 -38.01
C GLN A 23 18.66 39.94 -36.50
N GLU A 24 19.28 39.01 -35.77
CA GLU A 24 19.02 38.88 -34.35
C GLU A 24 19.46 40.17 -33.66
N ASP A 25 18.54 40.81 -32.94
CA ASP A 25 18.85 41.91 -32.03
C ASP A 25 19.67 41.35 -30.87
N LEU A 26 20.97 41.23 -31.11
CA LEU A 26 21.95 41.08 -30.05
C LEU A 26 21.86 42.33 -29.17
N PRO A 27 21.95 42.16 -27.84
CA PRO A 27 22.03 43.33 -26.97
C PRO A 27 23.24 44.17 -27.38
N THR A 28 23.03 45.46 -27.63
CA THR A 28 24.13 46.38 -27.91
C THR A 28 25.05 46.44 -26.68
N PRO A 29 26.32 45.99 -26.77
CA PRO A 29 27.19 45.97 -25.60
C PRO A 29 27.47 47.39 -25.13
N LYS A 30 27.03 47.74 -23.91
CA LYS A 30 27.33 49.05 -23.30
C LYS A 30 28.80 49.22 -22.94
N VAL A 31 29.49 48.10 -22.68
CA VAL A 31 30.89 48.06 -22.28
C VAL A 31 31.52 46.80 -22.90
N VAL A 32 32.69 46.96 -23.52
CA VAL A 32 33.49 45.89 -24.15
C VAL A 32 34.85 45.73 -23.45
N PRO A 33 35.56 44.59 -23.65
CA PRO A 33 36.89 44.39 -23.07
C PRO A 33 37.87 45.52 -23.42
N GLY A 34 38.71 45.90 -22.46
CA GLY A 34 39.67 47.01 -22.57
C GLY A 34 39.17 48.35 -21.99
N HIS A 35 37.88 48.48 -21.67
CA HIS A 35 37.36 49.63 -20.93
C HIS A 35 37.40 49.36 -19.41
N TRP A 36 37.75 50.35 -18.58
CA TRP A 36 37.88 50.17 -17.11
C TRP A 36 36.57 49.66 -16.46
N ALA A 37 35.42 50.13 -16.93
CA ALA A 37 34.11 49.69 -16.44
C ALA A 37 33.81 48.21 -16.78
N TYR A 38 34.57 47.57 -17.67
CA TYR A 38 34.39 46.16 -18.01
C TYR A 38 34.81 45.24 -16.85
N GLY A 39 35.83 45.64 -16.08
CA GLY A 39 36.22 44.93 -14.86
C GLY A 39 35.12 44.96 -13.80
N LEU A 40 34.44 46.10 -13.64
CA LEU A 40 33.28 46.23 -12.75
C LEU A 40 32.08 45.40 -13.24
N LYS A 41 31.82 45.38 -14.56
CA LYS A 41 30.79 44.51 -15.17
C LYS A 41 31.06 43.05 -14.84
N THR A 42 32.29 42.58 -15.09
CA THR A 42 32.69 41.19 -14.84
C THR A 42 32.62 40.83 -13.35
N ALA A 43 33.02 41.75 -12.46
CA ALA A 43 32.89 41.57 -11.01
C ALA A 43 31.42 41.46 -10.58
N TRP A 44 30.54 42.31 -11.13
CA TRP A 44 29.11 42.25 -10.85
C TRP A 44 28.44 40.98 -11.39
N GLU A 45 28.85 40.49 -12.56
CA GLU A 45 28.42 39.18 -13.08
C GLU A 45 28.75 38.05 -12.08
N ASN A 46 29.96 38.07 -11.52
CA ASN A 46 30.38 37.07 -10.52
C ASN A 46 29.60 37.19 -9.21
N VAL A 47 29.31 38.42 -8.75
CA VAL A 47 28.44 38.67 -7.59
C VAL A 47 27.03 38.13 -7.85
N GLN A 48 26.46 38.42 -9.02
CA GLN A 48 25.15 37.91 -9.40
C GLN A 48 25.11 36.37 -9.41
N MET A 49 26.20 35.70 -9.81
CA MET A 49 26.32 34.24 -9.73
C MET A 49 26.26 33.71 -8.28
N VAL A 50 26.93 34.38 -7.34
CA VAL A 50 26.94 34.00 -5.92
C VAL A 50 25.54 34.11 -5.32
N PHE A 51 24.81 35.19 -5.63
CA PHE A 51 23.46 35.43 -5.08
C PHE A 51 22.34 34.67 -5.80
N THR A 52 22.57 34.20 -7.03
CA THR A 52 21.59 33.34 -7.73
C THR A 52 21.62 31.96 -7.08
N ARG A 53 20.68 31.66 -6.17
CA ARG A 53 20.70 30.41 -5.39
C ARG A 53 20.19 29.17 -6.14
N ASN A 54 19.25 29.34 -7.07
CA ASN A 54 18.62 28.24 -7.80
C ASN A 54 19.47 27.83 -9.01
N SER A 55 19.72 26.52 -9.18
CA SER A 55 20.43 25.92 -10.31
C SER A 55 19.81 26.29 -11.66
N GLN A 56 18.48 26.25 -11.79
CA GLN A 56 17.80 26.63 -13.03
C GLN A 56 18.05 28.10 -13.39
N SER A 57 17.98 28.98 -12.39
CA SER A 57 18.26 30.41 -12.59
C SER A 57 19.73 30.64 -12.95
N ARG A 58 20.66 29.86 -12.40
CA ARG A 58 22.08 29.90 -12.78
C ARG A 58 22.31 29.42 -14.20
N ALA A 59 21.61 28.39 -14.66
CA ALA A 59 21.68 27.93 -16.04
C ALA A 59 21.20 29.02 -17.01
N ARG A 60 20.02 29.62 -16.76
CA ARG A 60 19.49 30.75 -17.55
C ARG A 60 20.46 31.94 -17.56
N LEU A 61 21.06 32.25 -16.42
CA LEU A 61 22.03 33.34 -16.31
C LEU A 61 23.29 33.06 -17.15
N ASN A 62 23.85 31.86 -17.08
CA ASN A 62 25.02 31.50 -17.89
C ASN A 62 24.72 31.62 -19.39
N ILE A 63 23.53 31.23 -19.84
CA ILE A 63 23.12 31.36 -21.26
C ILE A 63 23.00 32.81 -21.68
N ARG A 64 22.43 33.67 -20.82
CA ARG A 64 22.40 35.12 -21.05
C ARG A 64 23.81 35.70 -21.17
N LEU A 65 24.71 35.29 -20.28
CA LEU A 65 26.09 35.76 -20.31
C LEU A 65 26.82 35.23 -21.55
N ALA A 66 26.55 34.00 -22.00
CA ALA A 66 27.05 33.48 -23.27
C ALA A 66 26.62 34.37 -24.45
N ARG A 67 25.33 34.76 -24.50
CA ARG A 67 24.81 35.72 -25.49
C ARG A 67 25.56 37.06 -25.45
N GLU A 68 25.84 37.58 -24.27
CA GLU A 68 26.60 38.83 -24.11
C GLU A 68 28.04 38.70 -24.61
N ARG A 69 28.71 37.57 -24.34
CA ARG A 69 30.06 37.32 -24.86
C ARG A 69 30.08 37.30 -26.40
N LEU A 70 29.06 36.73 -27.04
CA LEU A 70 28.91 36.77 -28.51
C LEU A 70 28.68 38.19 -29.04
N ALA A 71 27.84 38.97 -28.36
CA ALA A 71 27.58 40.36 -28.74
C ALA A 71 28.85 41.22 -28.61
N GLU A 72 29.61 41.06 -27.53
CA GLU A 72 30.91 41.71 -27.34
C GLU A 72 31.91 41.25 -28.43
N ALA A 73 31.94 39.96 -28.75
CA ALA A 73 32.86 39.40 -29.74
C ALA A 73 32.59 39.96 -31.14
N LYS A 74 31.31 40.10 -31.52
CA LYS A 74 30.90 40.71 -32.78
C LYS A 74 31.39 42.15 -32.93
N VAL A 75 31.46 42.92 -31.84
CA VAL A 75 31.93 44.31 -31.87
C VAL A 75 33.45 44.39 -32.02
N VAL A 76 34.19 43.46 -31.43
CA VAL A 76 35.67 43.50 -31.42
C VAL A 76 36.31 42.67 -32.54
N ALA A 77 35.53 41.82 -33.23
CA ALA A 77 35.94 40.85 -34.23
C ALA A 77 36.90 41.38 -35.31
N GLU A 78 36.66 42.58 -35.84
CA GLU A 78 37.41 43.11 -36.99
C GLU A 78 38.71 43.83 -36.60
N GLY A 79 38.84 44.30 -35.35
CA GLY A 79 39.96 45.15 -34.93
C GLY A 79 40.81 44.62 -33.78
N LYS A 80 40.34 43.57 -33.08
CA LYS A 80 40.92 43.06 -31.83
C LYS A 80 40.76 41.54 -31.72
N PRO A 81 41.54 40.76 -32.51
CA PRO A 81 41.37 39.31 -32.60
C PRO A 81 41.65 38.57 -31.29
N GLU A 82 42.66 38.98 -30.51
CA GLU A 82 42.97 38.37 -29.21
C GLU A 82 41.83 38.53 -28.19
N GLU A 83 41.16 39.69 -28.17
CA GLU A 83 39.99 39.90 -27.32
C GLU A 83 38.77 39.09 -27.80
N ALA A 84 38.61 38.92 -29.12
CA ALA A 84 37.56 38.07 -29.67
C ALA A 84 37.76 36.60 -29.24
N GLU A 85 39.00 36.09 -29.26
CA GLU A 85 39.32 34.74 -28.79
C GLU A 85 39.01 34.54 -27.31
N LYS A 86 39.43 35.47 -26.44
CA LYS A 86 39.12 35.42 -24.99
C LYS A 86 37.61 35.47 -24.72
N LEU A 87 36.84 36.17 -25.57
CA LEU A 87 35.38 36.19 -25.48
C LEU A 87 34.76 34.86 -25.91
N MET A 88 35.32 34.19 -26.93
CA MET A 88 34.93 32.85 -27.37
C MET A 88 35.21 31.79 -26.30
N GLU A 89 36.34 31.85 -25.62
CA GLU A 89 36.62 30.96 -24.48
C GLU A 89 35.62 31.17 -23.34
N ARG A 90 35.30 32.43 -23.01
CA ARG A 90 34.27 32.74 -22.00
C ARG A 90 32.89 32.25 -22.46
N TYR A 91 32.55 32.35 -23.74
CA TYR A 91 31.31 31.81 -24.27
C TYR A 91 31.22 30.29 -24.05
N GLN A 92 32.27 29.54 -24.42
CA GLN A 92 32.33 28.08 -24.23
C GLN A 92 32.20 27.70 -22.76
N MET A 93 32.92 28.39 -21.87
CA MET A 93 32.82 28.20 -20.42
C MET A 93 31.40 28.42 -19.90
N ARG A 94 30.70 29.45 -20.39
CA ARG A 94 29.31 29.73 -19.97
C ARG A 94 28.36 28.62 -20.42
N LEU A 95 28.53 28.05 -21.62
CA LEU A 95 27.75 26.88 -22.06
C LEU A 95 28.01 25.67 -21.16
N MET A 96 29.28 25.39 -20.82
CA MET A 96 29.65 24.31 -19.88
C MET A 96 28.99 24.49 -18.52
N LYS A 97 29.00 25.70 -17.97
CA LYS A 97 28.37 26.00 -16.68
C LYS A 97 26.85 25.89 -16.76
N ALA A 98 26.24 26.25 -17.87
CA ALA A 98 24.81 26.09 -18.04
C ALA A 98 24.40 24.60 -18.05
N GLU A 99 25.16 23.75 -18.75
CA GLU A 99 24.97 22.28 -18.71
C GLU A 99 25.15 21.70 -17.30
N GLU A 100 26.20 22.13 -16.58
CA GLU A 100 26.46 21.69 -15.21
C GLU A 100 25.26 21.98 -14.29
N GLU A 101 24.70 23.18 -14.39
CA GLU A 101 23.56 23.60 -13.56
C GLU A 101 22.25 22.89 -13.96
N VAL A 102 22.05 22.57 -15.25
CA VAL A 102 20.95 21.71 -15.71
C VAL A 102 21.07 20.31 -15.10
N ASN A 103 22.26 19.70 -15.14
CA ASN A 103 22.50 18.39 -14.57
C ASN A 103 22.30 18.37 -13.04
N LYS A 104 22.71 19.43 -12.34
CA LYS A 104 22.41 19.60 -10.90
C LYS A 104 20.90 19.67 -10.64
N SER A 105 20.19 20.52 -11.38
CA SER A 105 18.73 20.66 -11.29
C SER A 105 18.01 19.33 -11.51
N LYS A 106 18.45 18.57 -12.52
CA LYS A 106 17.92 17.24 -12.80
C LYS A 106 18.24 16.23 -11.69
N GLY A 107 19.47 16.24 -11.17
CA GLY A 107 19.92 15.33 -10.10
C GLY A 107 19.14 15.49 -8.79
N ILE A 108 18.57 16.67 -8.54
CA ILE A 108 17.66 16.92 -7.41
C ILE A 108 16.18 16.76 -7.76
N GLY A 109 15.87 16.19 -8.93
CA GLY A 109 14.51 15.86 -9.35
C GLY A 109 13.64 17.04 -9.79
N GLN A 110 14.21 18.22 -10.05
CA GLN A 110 13.46 19.36 -10.57
C GLN A 110 13.13 19.18 -12.05
N ASP A 111 11.94 19.64 -12.46
CA ASP A 111 11.56 19.70 -13.87
C ASP A 111 12.37 20.77 -14.61
N VAL A 112 13.17 20.33 -15.57
CA VAL A 112 14.04 21.17 -16.42
C VAL A 112 13.50 21.33 -17.84
N SER A 113 12.31 20.82 -18.16
CA SER A 113 11.81 20.75 -19.54
C SER A 113 11.69 22.11 -20.22
N GLU A 114 11.16 23.10 -19.50
CA GLU A 114 11.04 24.48 -19.98
C GLU A 114 12.43 25.13 -20.15
N LEU A 115 13.33 24.88 -19.19
CA LEU A 115 14.69 25.39 -19.21
C LEU A 115 15.47 24.87 -20.42
N LEU A 116 15.41 23.55 -20.69
CA LEU A 116 16.04 22.92 -21.85
C LEU A 116 15.56 23.54 -23.16
N SER A 117 14.25 23.77 -23.29
CA SER A 117 13.65 24.41 -24.47
C SER A 117 14.19 25.83 -24.70
N GLN A 118 14.26 26.64 -23.62
CA GLN A 118 14.82 27.99 -23.69
C GLN A 118 16.31 27.98 -24.07
N MET A 119 17.05 26.99 -23.57
CA MET A 119 18.48 26.84 -23.80
C MET A 119 18.78 26.41 -25.23
N GLU A 120 18.02 25.46 -25.78
CA GLU A 120 18.08 25.04 -27.18
C GLU A 120 17.78 26.20 -28.12
N GLU A 121 16.70 26.94 -27.86
CA GLU A 121 16.33 28.11 -28.67
C GLU A 121 17.42 29.18 -28.63
N SER A 122 17.95 29.51 -27.44
CA SER A 122 19.04 30.46 -27.31
C SER A 122 20.31 29.98 -28.00
N ASN A 123 20.58 28.68 -27.97
CA ASN A 123 21.75 28.10 -28.62
C ASN A 123 21.64 28.09 -30.15
N GLN A 124 20.45 27.86 -30.71
CA GLN A 124 20.19 28.02 -32.14
C GLN A 124 20.49 29.46 -32.60
N LYS A 125 20.05 30.44 -31.81
CA LYS A 125 20.35 31.87 -32.00
C LYS A 125 21.85 32.15 -31.93
N HIS A 126 22.53 31.61 -30.92
CA HIS A 126 23.99 31.74 -30.77
C HIS A 126 24.76 31.21 -31.99
N ARG A 127 24.35 30.09 -32.60
CA ARG A 127 24.99 29.53 -33.79
C ARG A 127 24.96 30.49 -34.98
N ALA A 128 23.81 31.11 -35.26
CA ALA A 128 23.68 32.10 -36.32
C ALA A 128 24.64 33.29 -36.12
N VAL A 129 24.82 33.72 -34.86
CA VAL A 129 25.74 34.79 -34.52
C VAL A 129 27.20 34.35 -34.65
N LEU A 130 27.54 33.14 -34.21
CA LEU A 130 28.88 32.58 -34.34
C LEU A 130 29.34 32.50 -35.79
N GLU A 131 28.45 32.08 -36.70
CA GLU A 131 28.72 32.08 -38.15
C GLU A 131 28.96 33.51 -38.68
N LEU A 132 28.19 34.49 -38.22
CA LEU A 132 28.41 35.89 -38.58
C LEU A 132 29.77 36.40 -38.10
N VAL A 133 30.15 36.07 -36.86
CA VAL A 133 31.45 36.47 -36.29
C VAL A 133 32.60 35.77 -37.02
N GLN A 134 32.43 34.48 -37.39
CA GLN A 134 33.42 33.72 -38.16
C GLN A 134 33.79 34.39 -39.48
N ASN A 135 32.81 35.00 -40.15
CA ASN A 135 33.00 35.69 -41.42
C ASN A 135 33.68 37.07 -41.30
N LYS A 136 33.79 37.62 -40.07
CA LYS A 136 34.30 38.96 -39.80
C LYS A 136 35.70 38.99 -39.18
N VAL A 137 36.14 37.88 -38.59
CA VAL A 137 37.44 37.83 -37.93
C VAL A 137 38.59 37.50 -38.90
N PRO A 138 39.81 37.97 -38.61
CA PRO A 138 41.01 37.51 -39.31
C PRO A 138 41.32 36.03 -39.02
N GLU A 139 42.15 35.41 -39.85
CA GLU A 139 42.46 33.97 -39.80
C GLU A 139 42.92 33.48 -38.42
N GLN A 140 43.62 34.33 -37.68
CA GLN A 140 44.14 34.06 -36.34
C GLN A 140 43.03 33.64 -35.35
N ALA A 141 41.86 34.30 -35.40
CA ALA A 141 40.75 34.04 -34.46
C ALA A 141 39.72 33.03 -34.97
N LYS A 142 39.84 32.55 -36.22
CA LYS A 142 38.88 31.62 -36.81
C LYS A 142 38.81 30.28 -36.08
N GLU A 143 39.96 29.78 -35.60
CA GLU A 143 40.02 28.51 -34.89
C GLU A 143 39.23 28.55 -33.57
N SER A 144 39.35 29.64 -32.81
CA SER A 144 38.61 29.82 -31.54
C SER A 144 37.10 29.90 -31.74
N ILE A 145 36.67 30.52 -32.84
CA ILE A 145 35.25 30.58 -33.21
C ILE A 145 34.77 29.21 -33.68
N GLN A 146 35.56 28.47 -34.45
CA GLN A 146 35.20 27.12 -34.88
C GLN A 146 35.04 26.17 -33.67
N ARG A 147 35.95 26.23 -32.68
CA ARG A 147 35.77 25.52 -31.40
C ARG A 147 34.49 25.93 -30.69
N SER A 148 34.11 27.21 -30.75
CA SER A 148 32.87 27.71 -30.15
C SER A 148 31.61 27.23 -30.87
N ILE A 149 31.65 27.12 -32.20
CA ILE A 149 30.60 26.52 -33.02
C ILE A 149 30.42 25.04 -32.63
N GLN A 150 31.52 24.28 -32.63
CA GLN A 150 31.48 22.88 -32.22
C GLN A 150 30.94 22.71 -30.80
N ARG A 151 31.39 23.53 -29.85
CA ARG A 151 30.91 23.51 -28.46
C ARG A 151 29.41 23.79 -28.37
N SER A 152 28.91 24.70 -29.21
CA SER A 152 27.48 25.02 -29.32
C SER A 152 26.68 23.85 -29.90
N GLU A 153 27.23 23.11 -30.86
CA GLU A 153 26.60 21.89 -31.38
C GLU A 153 26.54 20.77 -30.34
N GLU A 154 27.64 20.55 -29.62
CA GLU A 154 27.71 19.59 -28.51
C GLU A 154 26.73 19.96 -27.38
N PHE A 155 26.60 21.26 -27.10
CA PHE A 155 25.60 21.77 -26.17
C PHE A 155 24.18 21.40 -26.60
N GLY A 156 23.83 21.62 -27.88
CA GLY A 156 22.52 21.27 -28.41
C GLY A 156 22.23 19.77 -28.29
N LYS A 157 23.20 18.91 -28.64
CA LYS A 157 23.08 17.45 -28.48
C LYS A 157 22.91 17.03 -27.02
N THR A 158 23.59 17.73 -26.11
CA THR A 158 23.48 17.48 -24.67
C THR A 158 22.09 17.84 -24.15
N MET A 159 21.52 18.97 -24.56
CA MET A 159 20.16 19.35 -24.17
C MET A 159 19.13 18.34 -24.66
N GLU A 160 19.23 17.89 -25.91
CA GLU A 160 18.33 16.88 -26.49
C GLU A 160 18.41 15.54 -25.72
N ARG A 161 19.62 15.07 -25.40
CA ARG A 161 19.79 13.85 -24.59
C ARG A 161 19.15 13.99 -23.22
N VAL A 162 19.40 15.12 -22.53
CA VAL A 162 18.84 15.38 -21.20
C VAL A 162 17.31 15.46 -21.25
N ARG A 163 16.74 16.02 -22.33
CA ARG A 163 15.30 16.08 -22.59
C ARG A 163 14.69 14.68 -22.71
N SER A 164 15.28 13.82 -23.54
CA SER A 164 14.82 12.43 -23.72
C SER A 164 14.83 11.65 -22.41
N GLU A 165 15.94 11.72 -21.66
CA GLU A 165 16.06 11.07 -20.35
C GLU A 165 15.03 11.61 -19.33
N THR A 166 14.67 12.90 -19.40
CA THR A 166 13.65 13.50 -18.52
C THR A 166 12.23 13.02 -18.89
N GLN A 167 11.98 12.80 -20.18
CA GLN A 167 10.71 12.27 -20.68
C GLN A 167 10.54 10.78 -20.37
N GLU A 168 11.61 10.00 -20.46
CA GLU A 168 11.59 8.58 -20.07
C GLU A 168 11.35 8.41 -18.57
N ALA A 169 12.09 9.15 -17.74
CA ALA A 169 11.91 9.11 -16.28
C ALA A 169 10.51 9.55 -15.81
N SER A 170 9.83 10.42 -16.56
CA SER A 170 8.44 10.80 -16.26
C SER A 170 7.45 9.69 -16.65
N ARG A 171 7.63 9.04 -17.81
CA ARG A 171 6.82 7.88 -18.21
C ARG A 171 6.93 6.73 -17.22
N GLU A 172 8.15 6.38 -16.80
CA GLU A 172 8.38 5.30 -15.82
C GLU A 172 7.69 5.59 -14.48
N ARG A 173 7.69 6.86 -14.03
CA ARG A 173 6.97 7.27 -12.81
C ARG A 173 5.46 7.18 -12.97
N GLU A 174 4.92 7.53 -14.13
CA GLU A 174 3.49 7.39 -14.42
C GLU A 174 3.05 5.93 -14.44
N GLU A 175 3.82 5.05 -15.08
CA GLU A 175 3.56 3.61 -15.13
C GLU A 175 3.65 2.98 -13.73
N SER A 176 4.68 3.32 -12.95
CA SER A 176 4.85 2.84 -11.59
C SER A 176 3.73 3.33 -10.67
N GLY A 177 3.31 4.59 -10.82
CA GLY A 177 2.17 5.16 -10.07
C GLY A 177 0.83 4.52 -10.40
N GLN A 178 0.59 4.17 -11.68
CA GLN A 178 -0.60 3.43 -12.09
C GLN A 178 -0.61 2.00 -11.52
N GLN A 179 0.54 1.32 -11.53
CA GLN A 179 0.67 -0.02 -10.97
C GLN A 179 0.49 -0.02 -9.45
N GLU A 180 1.06 0.96 -8.74
CA GLU A 180 0.86 1.12 -7.30
C GLU A 180 -0.61 1.47 -6.97
N GLY A 181 -1.26 2.30 -7.79
CA GLY A 181 -2.69 2.60 -7.68
C GLY A 181 -3.57 1.36 -7.85
N LYS A 182 -3.26 0.51 -8.84
CA LYS A 182 -3.95 -0.75 -9.08
C LYS A 182 -3.78 -1.73 -7.92
N ILE A 183 -2.54 -1.91 -7.42
CA ILE A 183 -2.24 -2.79 -6.29
C ILE A 183 -2.95 -2.33 -5.01
N LYS A 184 -2.98 -1.02 -4.73
CA LYS A 184 -3.70 -0.48 -3.56
C LYS A 184 -5.21 -0.66 -3.67
N SER A 185 -5.77 -0.51 -4.87
CA SER A 185 -7.19 -0.75 -5.13
C SER A 185 -7.56 -2.22 -4.93
N GLU A 186 -6.80 -3.14 -5.53
CA GLU A 186 -7.03 -4.59 -5.41
C GLU A 186 -6.86 -5.06 -3.95
N ARG A 187 -5.89 -4.51 -3.22
CA ARG A 187 -5.71 -4.79 -1.79
C ARG A 187 -6.88 -4.28 -0.94
N ALA A 188 -7.37 -3.07 -1.17
CA ALA A 188 -8.51 -2.52 -0.43
C ALA A 188 -9.82 -3.28 -0.72
N GLU A 189 -10.00 -3.74 -1.95
CA GLU A 189 -11.14 -4.58 -2.35
C GLU A 189 -11.07 -5.97 -1.68
N ASN A 190 -9.89 -6.59 -1.66
CA ASN A 190 -9.68 -7.86 -0.95
C ASN A 190 -9.83 -7.73 0.58
N GLU A 191 -9.30 -6.68 1.20
CA GLU A 191 -9.47 -6.44 2.65
C GLU A 191 -10.94 -6.17 3.04
N THR A 192 -11.72 -5.58 2.13
CA THR A 192 -13.17 -5.40 2.33
C THR A 192 -13.93 -6.71 2.16
N ARG A 193 -13.52 -7.54 1.19
CA ARG A 193 -14.06 -8.89 0.99
C ARG A 193 -13.74 -9.81 2.18
N GLU A 194 -12.51 -9.81 2.67
CA GLU A 194 -12.09 -10.62 3.82
C GLU A 194 -12.75 -10.19 5.12
N ARG A 195 -12.96 -8.87 5.35
CA ARG A 195 -13.76 -8.40 6.49
C ARG A 195 -15.23 -8.82 6.39
N ASN A 196 -15.82 -8.77 5.19
CA ASN A 196 -17.20 -9.21 5.00
C ASN A 196 -17.35 -10.73 5.10
N ILE A 197 -16.32 -11.51 4.77
CA ILE A 197 -16.30 -12.96 4.96
C ILE A 197 -16.09 -13.31 6.44
N SER A 198 -15.14 -12.65 7.12
CA SER A 198 -14.85 -12.89 8.55
C SER A 198 -15.97 -12.41 9.48
N ALA A 199 -16.80 -11.43 9.09
CA ALA A 199 -17.97 -11.00 9.85
C ALA A 199 -19.17 -11.96 9.74
N VAL A 200 -19.09 -12.99 8.88
CA VAL A 200 -20.16 -13.99 8.65
C VAL A 200 -19.74 -15.39 9.17
N THR A 201 -18.54 -15.56 9.71
CA THR A 201 -18.02 -16.87 10.19
C THR A 201 -18.10 -17.09 11.70
N GLY A 202 -18.81 -16.24 12.44
CA GLY A 202 -19.12 -16.50 13.85
C GLY A 202 -20.16 -17.62 13.97
N LYS A 203 -20.17 -18.33 15.10
CA LYS A 203 -21.21 -19.32 15.44
C LYS A 203 -21.91 -18.96 16.75
N GLY A 204 -23.17 -19.36 16.88
CA GLY A 204 -23.95 -19.27 18.11
C GLY A 204 -24.76 -20.55 18.33
N THR A 205 -25.26 -20.76 19.55
CA THR A 205 -25.97 -21.99 19.90
C THR A 205 -27.48 -21.76 19.82
N LEU A 206 -28.19 -22.60 19.06
CA LEU A 206 -29.64 -22.68 19.11
C LEU A 206 -30.03 -23.79 20.09
N ILE A 207 -30.90 -23.47 21.05
CA ILE A 207 -31.56 -24.47 21.90
C ILE A 207 -33.06 -24.40 21.60
N MET A 208 -33.66 -25.56 21.36
CA MET A 208 -35.09 -25.71 21.15
C MET A 208 -35.70 -26.49 22.30
N LYS A 209 -36.82 -25.99 22.82
CA LYS A 209 -37.63 -26.62 23.86
C LYS A 209 -39.07 -26.76 23.37
N ILE A 210 -39.81 -27.67 23.96
CA ILE A 210 -41.23 -27.91 23.70
C ILE A 210 -42.03 -27.77 25.00
N THR A 211 -43.25 -27.27 24.91
CA THR A 211 -44.24 -27.21 25.98
C THR A 211 -45.62 -27.39 25.36
N ASP A 212 -46.65 -27.59 26.18
CA ASP A 212 -48.03 -27.66 25.73
C ASP A 212 -48.91 -26.64 26.49
N LYS A 213 -49.98 -26.22 25.84
CA LYS A 213 -51.06 -25.51 26.52
C LYS A 213 -52.01 -26.46 27.24
N PRO A 214 -52.67 -25.98 28.30
CA PRO A 214 -53.71 -26.74 28.98
C PRO A 214 -54.72 -27.35 28.00
N VAL A 215 -54.80 -28.67 27.99
CA VAL A 215 -55.77 -29.41 27.17
C VAL A 215 -57.10 -29.45 27.93
N SER A 216 -58.11 -28.73 27.44
CA SER A 216 -59.46 -28.86 27.98
C SER A 216 -60.19 -30.03 27.32
N GLY A 217 -60.67 -31.00 28.10
CA GLY A 217 -61.57 -32.04 27.59
C GLY A 217 -61.32 -33.44 28.15
N GLU A 218 -61.61 -34.44 27.31
CA GLU A 218 -61.59 -35.89 27.61
C GLU A 218 -60.26 -36.56 27.23
N ILE A 219 -59.29 -35.80 26.69
CA ILE A 219 -57.98 -36.30 26.31
C ILE A 219 -57.11 -36.40 27.57
N THR A 220 -56.68 -37.62 27.92
CA THR A 220 -55.78 -37.85 29.07
C THR A 220 -54.33 -37.90 28.66
N ASP A 221 -54.04 -38.42 27.46
CA ASP A 221 -52.70 -38.59 26.94
C ASP A 221 -52.68 -38.26 25.45
N LEU A 222 -51.60 -37.62 25.01
CA LEU A 222 -51.34 -37.34 23.60
C LEU A 222 -49.84 -37.47 23.35
N TYR A 223 -49.45 -38.62 22.81
CA TYR A 223 -48.07 -38.88 22.44
C TYR A 223 -47.81 -38.39 21.03
N VAL A 224 -46.74 -37.62 20.86
CA VAL A 224 -46.26 -37.16 19.55
C VAL A 224 -44.79 -37.54 19.41
N THR A 225 -44.48 -38.24 18.33
CA THR A 225 -43.10 -38.63 17.98
C THR A 225 -42.52 -37.63 16.99
N ILE A 226 -41.58 -36.81 17.45
CA ILE A 226 -40.81 -35.89 16.64
C ILE A 226 -39.59 -36.62 16.10
N SER A 227 -39.45 -36.73 14.78
CA SER A 227 -38.37 -37.50 14.14
C SER A 227 -37.25 -36.67 13.56
N LYS A 228 -37.51 -35.39 13.28
CA LYS A 228 -36.51 -34.49 12.71
C LYS A 228 -36.88 -33.03 12.93
N VAL A 229 -35.88 -32.18 13.12
CA VAL A 229 -36.03 -30.73 13.19
C VAL A 229 -35.06 -30.08 12.23
N GLU A 230 -35.55 -29.15 11.40
CA GLU A 230 -34.72 -28.32 10.53
C GLU A 230 -35.02 -26.83 10.75
N VAL A 231 -34.03 -25.98 10.50
CA VAL A 231 -34.20 -24.51 10.44
C VAL A 231 -33.73 -23.98 9.09
N HIS A 232 -34.29 -22.86 8.65
CA HIS A 232 -33.92 -22.24 7.38
C HIS A 232 -33.17 -20.93 7.56
N LYS A 233 -31.89 -20.92 7.14
CA LYS A 233 -31.04 -19.72 7.12
C LYS A 233 -31.40 -18.81 5.93
N ALA A 234 -31.58 -17.52 6.18
CA ALA A 234 -31.87 -16.54 5.14
C ALA A 234 -30.61 -16.25 4.29
N SER A 235 -30.80 -16.07 2.99
CA SER A 235 -29.72 -15.63 2.09
C SER A 235 -29.38 -14.16 2.33
N TYR A 236 -28.09 -13.87 2.50
CA TYR A 236 -27.56 -12.53 2.37
C TYR A 236 -27.12 -12.31 0.93
N GLY A 237 -27.75 -11.37 0.22
CA GLY A 237 -27.28 -10.91 -1.09
C GLY A 237 -28.16 -11.35 -2.26
N GLU A 238 -28.76 -10.36 -2.90
CA GLU A 238 -29.26 -10.43 -4.27
C GLU A 238 -28.02 -10.24 -5.18
N GLY A 239 -27.44 -11.34 -5.67
CA GLY A 239 -26.24 -11.31 -6.49
C GLY A 239 -26.03 -12.64 -7.21
N ASN A 240 -26.17 -12.63 -8.53
CA ASN A 240 -25.83 -13.75 -9.40
C ASN A 240 -24.33 -14.07 -9.29
N GLY A 241 -24.00 -15.13 -8.56
CA GLY A 241 -22.67 -15.71 -8.50
C GLY A 241 -22.77 -17.12 -7.95
N GLU A 242 -22.41 -18.10 -8.77
CA GLU A 242 -22.38 -19.51 -8.38
C GLU A 242 -21.34 -19.74 -7.27
N ASN A 243 -21.79 -20.51 -6.27
CA ASN A 243 -21.08 -21.20 -5.19
C ASN A 243 -20.82 -20.39 -3.90
N ASP A 244 -21.45 -20.89 -2.83
CA ASP A 244 -21.35 -20.57 -1.40
C ASP A 244 -22.24 -19.45 -0.80
N ASN A 245 -23.50 -19.38 -1.25
CA ASN A 245 -24.56 -18.77 -0.44
C ASN A 245 -25.01 -19.80 0.62
N ASN A 246 -24.62 -19.61 1.88
CA ASN A 246 -25.00 -20.41 3.05
C ASN A 246 -26.51 -20.27 3.43
N ALA A 247 -27.38 -20.21 2.42
CA ALA A 247 -28.83 -20.12 2.56
C ALA A 247 -29.44 -21.49 2.30
N GLY A 248 -30.27 -21.98 3.21
CA GLY A 248 -30.85 -23.30 3.07
C GLY A 248 -31.36 -23.91 4.36
N TRP A 249 -31.81 -25.15 4.26
CA TRP A 249 -32.26 -25.96 5.39
C TRP A 249 -31.06 -26.59 6.10
N ILE A 250 -30.99 -26.39 7.41
CA ILE A 250 -30.00 -26.97 8.30
C ILE A 250 -30.74 -27.92 9.25
N THR A 251 -30.30 -29.17 9.33
CA THR A 251 -30.83 -30.14 10.29
C THR A 251 -30.28 -29.85 11.69
N ILE A 252 -31.17 -29.72 12.67
CA ILE A 252 -30.83 -29.55 14.09
C ILE A 252 -30.75 -30.90 14.81
N THR A 253 -31.64 -31.82 14.44
CA THR A 253 -31.63 -33.19 14.95
C THR A 253 -32.40 -34.12 14.02
N GLU A 254 -32.00 -35.39 13.98
CA GLU A 254 -32.75 -36.52 13.41
C GLU A 254 -33.00 -37.61 14.48
N GLU A 255 -32.77 -37.28 15.76
CA GLU A 255 -33.06 -38.14 16.89
C GLU A 255 -34.58 -38.16 17.14
N GLU A 256 -35.18 -39.35 17.12
CA GLU A 256 -36.60 -39.51 17.44
C GLU A 256 -36.86 -39.30 18.93
N LYS A 257 -37.78 -38.39 19.26
CA LYS A 257 -38.21 -38.09 20.64
C LYS A 257 -39.73 -38.14 20.75
N VAL A 258 -40.22 -38.73 21.84
CA VAL A 258 -41.64 -38.88 22.11
C VAL A 258 -42.01 -38.00 23.29
N TYR A 259 -43.05 -37.19 23.13
CA TYR A 259 -43.57 -36.30 24.17
C TYR A 259 -45.03 -36.63 24.47
N ASN A 260 -45.39 -36.76 25.75
CA ASN A 260 -46.78 -36.73 26.18
C ASN A 260 -47.16 -35.27 26.42
N LEU A 261 -47.92 -34.67 25.50
CA LEU A 261 -48.16 -33.22 25.51
C LEU A 261 -48.85 -32.73 26.81
N PRO A 262 -49.90 -33.39 27.33
CA PRO A 262 -50.47 -33.06 28.64
C PRO A 262 -49.49 -33.11 29.83
N GLU A 263 -48.43 -33.92 29.78
CA GLU A 263 -47.42 -33.96 30.86
C GLU A 263 -46.48 -32.76 30.85
N ILE A 264 -46.38 -32.06 29.72
CA ILE A 264 -45.56 -30.86 29.55
C ILE A 264 -46.38 -29.57 29.50
N GLU A 265 -47.60 -29.59 30.06
CA GLU A 265 -48.43 -28.40 30.27
C GLU A 265 -47.67 -27.38 31.12
N ASP A 266 -47.39 -26.20 30.55
CA ASP A 266 -46.59 -25.14 31.17
C ASP A 266 -45.17 -25.57 31.64
N VAL A 267 -44.71 -26.75 31.24
CA VAL A 267 -43.37 -27.28 31.53
C VAL A 267 -42.54 -27.27 30.25
N GLN A 268 -41.33 -26.71 30.32
CA GLN A 268 -40.42 -26.66 29.18
C GLN A 268 -39.52 -27.91 29.16
N GLU A 269 -39.70 -28.76 28.15
CA GLU A 269 -38.86 -29.93 27.93
C GLU A 269 -37.86 -29.70 26.79
N PHE A 270 -36.66 -30.27 26.90
CA PHE A 270 -35.61 -30.13 25.89
C PHE A 270 -35.96 -30.90 24.61
N LEU A 271 -35.86 -30.22 23.46
CA LEU A 271 -36.05 -30.83 22.14
C LEU A 271 -34.72 -31.10 21.45
N ALA A 272 -33.93 -30.06 21.20
CA ALA A 272 -32.65 -30.20 20.49
C ALA A 272 -31.74 -29.00 20.73
N SER A 273 -30.45 -29.16 20.43
CA SER A 273 -29.46 -28.08 20.44
C SER A 273 -28.48 -28.26 19.29
N GLU A 274 -28.09 -27.18 18.63
CA GLU A 274 -27.12 -27.20 17.53
C GLU A 274 -26.32 -25.89 17.49
N GLU A 275 -25.08 -25.98 17.00
CA GLU A 275 -24.22 -24.82 16.80
C GLU A 275 -24.37 -24.31 15.36
N LEU A 276 -24.97 -23.14 15.21
CA LEU A 276 -25.35 -22.57 13.92
C LEU A 276 -24.48 -21.36 13.59
N ASP A 277 -24.23 -21.17 12.30
CA ASP A 277 -23.57 -19.96 11.83
C ASP A 277 -24.41 -18.73 12.13
N VAL A 278 -23.74 -17.64 12.50
CA VAL A 278 -24.37 -16.33 12.73
C VAL A 278 -25.19 -15.91 11.52
N GLY A 279 -26.36 -15.35 11.80
CA GLY A 279 -27.23 -14.84 10.77
C GLY A 279 -28.71 -14.92 11.13
N LYS A 280 -29.52 -14.52 10.16
CA LYS A 280 -30.98 -14.51 10.26
C LYS A 280 -31.56 -15.82 9.80
N TYR A 281 -32.42 -16.40 10.61
CA TYR A 281 -33.20 -17.58 10.31
C TYR A 281 -34.67 -17.18 10.22
N THR A 282 -35.44 -17.92 9.43
CA THR A 282 -36.80 -17.49 9.05
C THR A 282 -37.87 -18.53 9.27
N GLN A 283 -37.48 -19.79 9.42
CA GLN A 283 -38.40 -20.91 9.47
C GLN A 283 -37.81 -22.03 10.32
N VAL A 284 -38.72 -22.76 10.98
CA VAL A 284 -38.46 -24.05 11.62
C VAL A 284 -39.36 -25.07 10.92
N ARG A 285 -38.86 -26.27 10.67
CA ARG A 285 -39.65 -27.40 10.17
C ARG A 285 -39.54 -28.55 11.16
N LEU A 286 -40.68 -28.96 11.69
CA LEU A 286 -40.82 -30.07 12.63
C LEU A 286 -41.36 -31.28 11.89
N TYR A 287 -40.72 -32.44 11.99
CA TYR A 287 -41.23 -33.67 11.41
C TYR A 287 -41.85 -34.54 12.49
N ILE A 288 -43.08 -35.00 12.25
CA ILE A 288 -43.84 -35.86 13.15
C ILE A 288 -44.04 -37.20 12.43
N SER A 289 -43.47 -38.28 12.96
CA SER A 289 -43.52 -39.61 12.36
C SER A 289 -44.72 -40.42 12.86
N ASP A 290 -45.13 -40.22 14.10
CA ASP A 290 -46.22 -40.96 14.73
C ASP A 290 -46.93 -40.13 15.81
N ALA A 291 -48.19 -40.45 16.08
CA ALA A 291 -48.93 -39.86 17.18
C ALA A 291 -50.10 -40.76 17.64
N THR A 292 -50.31 -40.84 18.95
CA THR A 292 -51.41 -41.58 19.58
C THR A 292 -52.13 -40.70 20.60
N VAL A 293 -53.43 -40.89 20.76
CA VAL A 293 -54.25 -40.16 21.72
C VAL A 293 -55.04 -41.13 22.58
N THR A 294 -55.18 -40.83 23.86
CA THR A 294 -56.06 -41.53 24.78
C THR A 294 -57.24 -40.63 25.12
N VAL A 295 -58.46 -41.08 24.81
CA VAL A 295 -59.70 -40.38 25.14
C VAL A 295 -60.59 -41.32 25.93
N ASP A 296 -61.07 -40.89 27.09
CA ASP A 296 -61.85 -41.71 28.02
C ASP A 296 -61.20 -43.07 28.38
N GLY A 297 -59.87 -43.14 28.36
CA GLY A 297 -59.08 -44.34 28.64
C GLY A 297 -58.95 -45.33 27.48
N GLU A 298 -59.43 -44.99 26.28
CA GLU A 298 -59.21 -45.78 25.05
C GLU A 298 -58.13 -45.12 24.17
N GLU A 299 -57.06 -45.87 23.87
CA GLU A 299 -55.97 -45.42 23.01
C GLU A 299 -56.34 -45.58 21.52
N SER A 300 -56.09 -44.54 20.73
CA SER A 300 -56.34 -44.52 19.29
C SER A 300 -55.19 -43.85 18.55
N GLY A 301 -54.78 -44.43 17.42
CA GLY A 301 -53.76 -43.84 16.55
C GLY A 301 -54.29 -42.62 15.79
N LEU A 302 -53.49 -41.56 15.72
CA LEU A 302 -53.83 -40.34 15.00
C LEU A 302 -53.36 -40.40 13.55
N ARG A 303 -54.27 -40.11 12.61
CA ARG A 303 -53.88 -39.95 11.22
C ARG A 303 -53.18 -38.61 11.00
N ILE A 304 -51.90 -38.66 10.62
CA ILE A 304 -51.09 -37.50 10.24
C ILE A 304 -51.25 -37.25 8.73
N LEU A 305 -51.67 -36.05 8.32
CA LEU A 305 -51.83 -35.71 6.89
C LEU A 305 -50.52 -35.26 6.23
N SER A 306 -49.64 -34.63 7.01
CA SER A 306 -48.33 -34.20 6.57
C SER A 306 -47.35 -34.45 7.71
N ASN A 307 -46.30 -35.20 7.40
CA ASN A 307 -45.27 -35.57 8.37
C ASN A 307 -44.31 -34.40 8.65
N SER A 308 -44.57 -33.20 8.11
CA SER A 308 -43.78 -32.00 8.36
C SER A 308 -44.66 -30.78 8.61
N VAL A 309 -44.38 -30.06 9.69
CA VAL A 309 -45.03 -28.80 10.06
C VAL A 309 -44.04 -27.67 9.84
N LYS A 310 -44.38 -26.72 8.97
CA LYS A 310 -43.58 -25.53 8.71
C LYS A 310 -44.06 -24.38 9.60
N LEU A 311 -43.16 -23.86 10.42
CA LEU A 311 -43.38 -22.74 11.32
C LEU A 311 -42.58 -21.54 10.79
N VAL A 312 -43.26 -20.44 10.48
CA VAL A 312 -42.62 -19.23 9.94
C VAL A 312 -42.44 -18.24 11.08
N ASN A 313 -41.27 -18.27 11.71
CA ASN A 313 -40.87 -17.31 12.73
C ASN A 313 -39.39 -16.94 12.50
N ALA A 314 -39.09 -15.65 12.47
CA ALA A 314 -37.74 -15.19 12.22
C ALA A 314 -36.99 -14.96 13.53
N PHE A 315 -35.78 -15.49 13.63
CA PHE A 315 -34.89 -15.36 14.79
C PHE A 315 -33.45 -15.12 14.30
N ASN A 316 -32.57 -14.63 15.17
CA ASN A 316 -31.16 -14.41 14.84
C ASN A 316 -30.28 -15.29 15.70
N ILE A 317 -29.25 -15.88 15.09
CA ILE A 317 -28.14 -16.48 15.82
C ILE A 317 -27.03 -15.43 15.87
N GLU A 318 -26.62 -15.09 17.07
CA GLU A 318 -25.55 -14.14 17.35
C GLU A 318 -24.29 -14.87 17.83
N GLU A 319 -23.12 -14.28 17.55
CA GLU A 319 -21.83 -14.93 17.83
C GLU A 319 -21.64 -15.17 19.32
N GLY A 320 -21.30 -16.40 19.70
CA GLY A 320 -21.04 -16.81 21.07
C GLY A 320 -22.25 -16.75 22.01
N LYS A 321 -23.46 -16.46 21.49
CA LYS A 321 -24.69 -16.38 22.29
C LYS A 321 -25.56 -17.62 22.13
N VAL A 322 -26.37 -17.86 23.14
CA VAL A 322 -27.42 -18.88 23.12
C VAL A 322 -28.74 -18.20 22.72
N THR A 323 -29.41 -18.77 21.72
CA THR A 323 -30.78 -18.40 21.32
C THR A 323 -31.70 -19.55 21.71
N GLU A 324 -32.69 -19.30 22.56
CA GLU A 324 -33.65 -20.32 22.99
C GLU A 324 -35.01 -20.12 22.31
N LEU A 325 -35.51 -21.15 21.63
CA LEU A 325 -36.84 -21.20 21.03
C LEU A 325 -37.73 -22.17 21.80
N LEU A 326 -38.89 -21.68 22.24
CA LEU A 326 -39.95 -22.48 22.83
C LEU A 326 -41.03 -22.77 21.80
N LEU A 327 -41.25 -24.06 21.53
CA LEU A 327 -42.34 -24.57 20.70
C LEU A 327 -43.51 -24.90 21.62
N ASP A 328 -44.49 -24.01 21.62
CA ASP A 328 -45.73 -24.11 22.38
C ASP A 328 -46.76 -24.87 21.53
N PHE A 329 -46.93 -26.16 21.82
CA PHE A 329 -47.91 -27.02 21.18
C PHE A 329 -49.29 -26.71 21.78
N GLU A 330 -50.32 -26.61 20.94
CA GLU A 330 -51.69 -26.42 21.41
C GLU A 330 -52.43 -27.74 21.18
N ALA A 331 -52.18 -28.75 22.02
CA ALA A 331 -52.70 -30.11 21.84
C ALA A 331 -54.22 -30.15 21.67
N GLY A 332 -54.96 -29.40 22.48
CA GLY A 332 -56.41 -29.31 22.40
C GLY A 332 -56.94 -28.79 21.05
N ASP A 333 -56.21 -27.89 20.41
CA ASP A 333 -56.54 -27.37 19.06
C ASP A 333 -55.95 -28.21 17.93
N SER A 334 -55.02 -29.12 18.27
CA SER A 334 -54.31 -29.96 17.32
C SER A 334 -55.00 -31.28 17.02
N VAL A 335 -55.87 -31.76 17.90
CA VAL A 335 -56.61 -33.01 17.73
C VAL A 335 -58.03 -32.71 17.21
N ILE A 336 -58.41 -33.37 16.12
CA ILE A 336 -59.73 -33.22 15.49
C ILE A 336 -60.45 -34.57 15.47
N GLU A 337 -61.64 -34.66 16.06
CA GLU A 337 -62.51 -35.83 15.90
C GLU A 337 -63.13 -35.84 14.49
N THR A 338 -62.88 -36.91 13.73
CA THR A 338 -63.40 -37.12 12.37
C THR A 338 -64.64 -38.04 12.34
N GLY A 339 -65.18 -38.36 13.52
CA GLY A 339 -66.40 -39.13 13.75
C GLY A 339 -66.20 -40.66 13.87
N ARG A 340 -67.06 -41.30 14.69
CA ARG A 340 -66.95 -42.72 15.12
C ARG A 340 -65.65 -43.02 15.88
N GLY A 341 -65.21 -42.13 16.77
CA GLY A 341 -64.01 -42.34 17.61
C GLY A 341 -62.68 -42.32 16.85
N ARG A 342 -62.65 -41.74 15.64
CA ARG A 342 -61.42 -41.56 14.87
C ARG A 342 -60.91 -40.14 15.01
N TYR A 343 -59.63 -40.01 15.30
CA TYR A 343 -58.99 -38.72 15.51
C TYR A 343 -57.93 -38.44 14.44
N GLN A 344 -57.68 -37.15 14.21
CA GLN A 344 -56.70 -36.65 13.25
C GLN A 344 -55.83 -35.59 13.90
N LEU A 345 -54.53 -35.64 13.64
CA LEU A 345 -53.59 -34.62 14.09
C LEU A 345 -53.43 -33.53 13.02
N LYS A 346 -53.72 -32.30 13.41
CA LYS A 346 -53.40 -31.07 12.68
C LYS A 346 -52.64 -30.14 13.62
N PRO A 347 -51.30 -30.27 13.71
CA PRO A 347 -50.52 -29.55 14.71
C PRO A 347 -50.71 -28.04 14.64
N VAL A 348 -51.01 -27.44 15.79
CA VAL A 348 -51.02 -26.00 16.02
C VAL A 348 -49.88 -25.72 16.99
N ILE A 349 -48.83 -25.05 16.51
CA ILE A 349 -47.61 -24.81 17.28
C ILE A 349 -47.23 -23.33 17.14
N LYS A 350 -46.92 -22.68 18.26
CA LYS A 350 -46.40 -21.32 18.31
C LYS A 350 -44.93 -21.35 18.69
N ILE A 351 -44.13 -20.48 18.08
CA ILE A 351 -42.72 -20.31 18.45
C ILE A 351 -42.59 -19.00 19.22
N THR A 352 -41.93 -19.07 20.36
CA THR A 352 -41.55 -17.90 21.16
C THR A 352 -40.05 -17.93 21.40
N GLU A 353 -39.36 -16.83 21.13
CA GLU A 353 -37.99 -16.63 21.60
C GLU A 353 -38.04 -16.32 23.09
N ILE A 354 -37.40 -17.15 23.92
CA ILE A 354 -37.33 -16.95 25.36
C ILE A 354 -35.89 -16.55 25.72
N SER A 355 -35.75 -15.54 26.58
CA SER A 355 -34.46 -15.17 27.12
C SER A 355 -34.32 -15.84 28.48
N SER A 356 -33.31 -16.69 28.63
CA SER A 356 -32.83 -17.04 29.97
C SER A 356 -32.04 -15.83 30.49
N GLU A 357 -32.52 -15.21 31.57
CA GLU A 357 -31.66 -14.34 32.37
C GLU A 357 -30.57 -15.23 32.99
N ALA A 358 -29.39 -15.26 32.37
CA ALA A 358 -28.28 -16.06 32.85
C ALA A 358 -27.90 -15.58 34.26
N THR A 359 -28.26 -16.38 35.27
CA THR A 359 -27.62 -16.30 36.58
C THR A 359 -26.23 -16.91 36.41
N THR A 360 -25.23 -16.06 36.25
CA THR A 360 -23.82 -16.45 36.16
C THR A 360 -23.36 -17.00 37.52
N THR A 361 -23.55 -18.30 37.75
CA THR A 361 -22.78 -19.02 38.77
C THR A 361 -21.42 -19.32 38.17
N THR A 362 -20.45 -18.44 38.43
CA THR A 362 -19.03 -18.70 38.19
C THR A 362 -18.57 -19.87 39.05
N VAL A 363 -18.43 -21.04 38.43
CA VAL A 363 -17.62 -22.13 38.98
C VAL A 363 -16.21 -21.93 38.41
N GLU A 364 -15.31 -21.40 39.25
CA GLU A 364 -13.88 -21.37 38.95
C GLU A 364 -13.35 -22.82 38.93
N THR A 365 -13.14 -23.35 37.73
CA THR A 365 -12.36 -24.57 37.52
C THR A 365 -10.95 -24.15 37.16
N THR A 366 -10.06 -24.10 38.15
CA THR A 366 -8.62 -24.05 37.91
C THR A 366 -8.12 -25.46 37.59
N THR A 367 -7.52 -25.65 36.42
CA THR A 367 -6.71 -26.84 36.08
C THR A 367 -5.51 -26.36 35.25
N PRO A 368 -4.29 -26.84 35.54
CA PRO A 368 -3.05 -26.10 35.33
C PRO A 368 -2.50 -26.26 33.90
N GLU A 369 -1.89 -25.19 33.40
CA GLU A 369 -1.20 -25.17 32.12
C GLU A 369 0.27 -25.59 32.29
N GLU A 370 0.67 -26.57 31.48
CA GLU A 370 2.01 -27.14 31.41
C GLU A 370 3.05 -26.09 30.96
N THR A 371 4.18 -26.02 31.67
CA THR A 371 5.39 -25.34 31.19
C THR A 371 6.43 -26.40 30.83
N THR A 372 6.67 -26.58 29.53
CA THR A 372 7.75 -27.41 28.99
C THR A 372 9.10 -26.76 29.27
N THR A 373 9.93 -27.38 30.11
CA THR A 373 11.34 -27.02 30.30
C THR A 373 12.21 -28.15 29.74
N THR A 374 13.04 -27.83 28.75
CA THR A 374 14.09 -28.70 28.22
C THR A 374 15.29 -28.65 29.15
N THR A 375 15.62 -29.75 29.83
CA THR A 375 16.88 -29.94 30.55
C THR A 375 17.56 -31.21 30.05
N VAL A 376 18.84 -31.06 29.72
CA VAL A 376 19.77 -32.08 29.21
C VAL A 376 20.13 -33.08 30.31
N GLU A 377 20.29 -34.34 29.88
CA GLU A 377 20.67 -35.55 30.62
C GLU A 377 21.74 -35.34 31.69
N GLU A 378 21.60 -36.02 32.83
CA GLU A 378 22.57 -37.02 33.34
C GLU A 378 22.06 -37.65 34.65
N THR A 379 21.54 -38.89 34.61
CA THR A 379 21.53 -39.78 35.79
C THR A 379 21.62 -41.25 35.37
N THR A 380 22.53 -41.99 36.00
CA THR A 380 22.55 -43.46 36.13
C THR A 380 22.63 -43.78 37.64
N PRO A 381 22.24 -44.96 38.15
CA PRO A 381 20.87 -45.34 38.45
C PRO A 381 20.66 -45.74 39.93
N GLU A 382 19.38 -45.77 40.31
CA GLU A 382 18.71 -46.73 41.20
C GLU A 382 19.40 -47.21 42.50
N MET A 383 18.73 -46.97 43.63
CA MET A 383 18.20 -48.10 44.39
C MET A 383 17.05 -47.71 45.32
N THR A 384 16.24 -48.73 45.55
CA THR A 384 14.86 -48.78 46.00
C THR A 384 14.67 -48.78 47.52
N THR A 385 13.39 -48.75 47.90
CA THR A 385 12.73 -49.45 49.03
C THR A 385 12.50 -48.71 50.37
N SER A 386 11.21 -48.47 50.60
CA SER A 386 10.41 -49.04 51.71
C SER A 386 10.21 -48.23 53.01
N THR A 387 8.93 -47.88 53.23
CA THR A 387 8.09 -48.37 54.35
C THR A 387 8.23 -47.68 55.73
N THR A 388 7.14 -46.95 56.08
CA THR A 388 6.35 -47.07 57.33
C THR A 388 6.79 -46.33 58.62
N VAL A 389 5.91 -45.37 59.01
CA VAL A 389 5.31 -45.14 60.36
C VAL A 389 6.30 -44.61 61.42
N GLU A 390 6.02 -43.62 62.29
CA GLU A 390 4.84 -43.07 62.95
C GLU A 390 5.22 -41.70 63.52
N GLU A 391 4.19 -40.90 63.85
CA GLU A 391 4.09 -40.07 65.07
C GLU A 391 5.25 -39.13 65.49
N THR A 392 4.99 -37.82 65.51
CA THR A 392 4.83 -37.03 66.75
C THR A 392 4.66 -35.53 66.46
N THR A 393 3.50 -35.02 66.87
CA THR A 393 3.13 -33.68 67.38
C THR A 393 4.21 -33.04 68.29
N PRO A 394 4.20 -31.74 68.69
CA PRO A 394 3.47 -30.52 68.27
C PRO A 394 4.42 -29.33 67.95
N GLU A 395 3.90 -28.17 67.53
CA GLU A 395 3.90 -26.94 68.35
C GLU A 395 3.47 -25.70 67.55
N GLU A 396 2.56 -24.96 68.19
CA GLU A 396 2.16 -23.61 67.88
C GLU A 396 3.35 -22.64 67.95
N THR A 397 3.33 -21.58 67.14
CA THR A 397 3.14 -20.19 67.61
C THR A 397 3.59 -19.18 66.55
N THR A 398 2.58 -18.49 66.02
CA THR A 398 2.45 -17.03 65.89
C THR A 398 3.72 -16.15 65.89
N THR A 399 3.83 -15.40 64.78
CA THR A 399 3.96 -13.94 64.75
C THR A 399 5.31 -13.32 65.10
N THR A 400 5.93 -12.68 64.10
CA THR A 400 6.54 -11.37 64.27
C THR A 400 6.37 -10.54 63.00
N THR A 401 5.67 -9.42 63.17
CA THR A 401 5.55 -8.29 62.25
C THR A 401 6.88 -7.53 62.21
N MET A 402 7.37 -7.15 61.03
CA MET A 402 8.13 -5.90 60.86
C MET A 402 7.84 -5.31 59.47
N GLU A 403 7.36 -4.06 59.50
CA GLU A 403 7.32 -3.15 58.37
C GLU A 403 8.73 -2.88 57.84
N THR A 404 8.87 -2.67 56.54
CA THR A 404 10.09 -2.12 55.95
C THR A 404 9.75 -0.97 55.02
N THR A 405 10.18 0.22 55.43
CA THR A 405 10.31 1.42 54.60
C THR A 405 11.71 1.39 54.00
N THR A 406 11.87 1.58 52.70
CA THR A 406 13.20 1.76 52.07
C THR A 406 13.18 2.94 51.12
N THR A 407 13.98 3.93 51.49
CA THR A 407 14.47 5.09 50.74
C THR A 407 15.20 4.68 49.47
N ILE A 408 15.02 5.44 48.38
CA ILE A 408 15.86 5.34 47.18
C ILE A 408 16.39 6.76 46.88
N GLU A 409 17.70 6.93 47.01
CA GLU A 409 18.48 7.95 46.30
C GLU A 409 19.25 7.24 45.18
N GLU A 410 19.29 7.83 43.98
CA GLU A 410 20.57 7.97 43.25
C GLU A 410 20.43 8.92 42.05
N THR A 411 21.54 9.62 41.81
CA THR A 411 21.69 10.86 41.06
C THR A 411 22.34 10.68 39.69
N THR A 412 21.83 11.41 38.70
CA THR A 412 22.53 12.18 37.63
C THR A 412 23.54 11.50 36.69
N SER A 413 23.27 11.55 35.37
CA SER A 413 23.86 12.50 34.40
C SER A 413 24.05 11.96 32.98
N THR A 414 23.60 12.77 32.03
CA THR A 414 23.72 12.74 30.56
C THR A 414 25.17 12.91 30.08
N THR A 415 25.55 12.29 28.95
CA THR A 415 26.73 12.71 28.16
C THR A 415 26.56 12.47 26.65
N THR A 416 26.89 13.53 25.93
CA THR A 416 27.06 13.79 24.49
C THR A 416 28.10 12.88 23.81
N ALA A 417 27.85 12.49 22.55
CA ALA A 417 28.83 11.82 21.70
C ALA A 417 29.59 12.85 20.83
N GLU A 418 30.92 12.79 20.91
CA GLU A 418 31.89 13.54 20.10
C GLU A 418 32.67 12.55 19.21
N ILE A 419 32.98 12.96 17.98
CA ILE A 419 33.65 12.13 16.96
C ILE A 419 35.15 12.44 16.98
N THR A 420 35.98 11.43 17.24
CA THR A 420 37.44 11.55 17.28
C THR A 420 38.08 11.17 15.93
N THR A 421 38.97 12.03 15.45
CA THR A 421 39.86 11.84 14.30
C THR A 421 41.22 11.35 14.80
N THR A 422 41.86 10.40 14.13
CA THR A 422 43.23 9.93 14.44
C THR A 422 44.24 10.37 13.37
N THR A 423 45.35 10.93 13.85
CA THR A 423 46.58 11.32 13.13
C THR A 423 47.74 10.44 13.62
N PRO A 424 48.72 10.10 12.77
CA PRO A 424 50.02 9.61 13.23
C PRO A 424 51.19 10.61 12.98
N GLU A 425 52.15 10.65 13.91
CA GLU A 425 53.49 11.29 13.85
C GLU A 425 54.60 10.20 13.83
N PRO A 426 55.92 10.50 13.76
CA PRO A 426 56.67 11.45 12.90
C PRO A 426 57.93 10.80 12.27
N THR A 427 58.62 11.46 11.33
CA THR A 427 60.06 11.21 11.08
C THR A 427 60.78 12.46 10.55
N THR A 428 61.88 12.81 11.22
CA THR A 428 62.77 13.96 11.00
C THR A 428 63.80 13.67 9.91
N THR A 429 64.13 14.63 9.04
CA THR A 429 65.48 14.77 8.41
C THR A 429 65.70 16.21 7.94
N THR A 430 66.93 16.67 8.19
CA THR A 430 67.47 18.03 8.15
C THR A 430 67.73 18.57 6.73
N VAL A 431 67.74 19.90 6.62
CA VAL A 431 68.01 20.75 5.45
C VAL A 431 69.52 20.92 5.20
N GLU A 432 69.95 20.90 3.93
CA GLU A 432 71.16 21.60 3.44
C GLU A 432 70.92 22.13 2.01
N THR A 433 71.74 23.11 1.60
CA THR A 433 71.41 24.31 0.82
C THR A 433 71.88 24.32 -0.65
N THR A 434 71.45 25.38 -1.36
CA THR A 434 72.16 26.16 -2.44
C THR A 434 71.93 25.78 -3.94
N PRO A 435 72.17 26.68 -4.93
CA PRO A 435 71.12 27.15 -5.85
C PRO A 435 71.51 27.13 -7.36
N GLU A 436 70.62 27.73 -8.17
CA GLU A 436 70.83 28.45 -9.45
C GLU A 436 71.21 27.76 -10.77
N GLU A 437 70.42 28.15 -11.79
CA GLU A 437 70.75 28.56 -13.16
C GLU A 437 70.99 27.56 -14.34
N THR A 438 70.29 27.91 -15.44
CA THR A 438 70.67 27.91 -16.87
C THR A 438 70.49 26.67 -17.78
N THR A 439 69.45 26.77 -18.64
CA THR A 439 69.41 26.68 -20.12
C THR A 439 70.18 25.61 -20.90
N THR A 440 69.48 24.90 -21.81
CA THR A 440 69.68 24.86 -23.30
C THR A 440 69.26 23.51 -23.93
N THR A 441 68.34 23.58 -24.91
CA THR A 441 68.27 22.97 -26.27
C THR A 441 68.96 21.58 -26.51
N THR A 442 68.48 20.57 -27.25
CA THR A 442 67.82 20.49 -28.59
C THR A 442 67.50 19.02 -28.96
N LEU A 443 66.44 18.81 -29.76
CA LEU A 443 66.20 17.85 -30.88
C LEU A 443 66.43 16.31 -30.77
N GLU A 444 65.33 15.60 -31.09
CA GLU A 444 65.14 14.47 -32.03
C GLU A 444 66.18 13.36 -32.19
N THR A 445 65.72 12.09 -32.13
CA THR A 445 65.38 11.28 -33.32
C THR A 445 64.94 9.86 -32.94
N THR A 446 63.95 9.36 -33.67
CA THR A 446 63.50 7.96 -33.73
C THR A 446 64.42 7.14 -34.64
N THR A 447 64.77 5.89 -34.28
CA THR A 447 64.81 4.79 -35.27
C THR A 447 64.74 3.40 -34.62
N THR A 448 63.90 2.57 -35.25
CA THR A 448 63.68 1.13 -35.09
C THR A 448 64.84 0.30 -35.66
N THR A 449 65.10 -0.90 -35.12
CA THR A 449 65.17 -2.21 -35.84
C THR A 449 66.07 -3.24 -35.15
N SER A 450 65.43 -4.38 -34.83
CA SER A 450 65.85 -5.79 -34.93
C SER A 450 67.35 -6.16 -34.97
N GLU A 451 67.76 -7.02 -34.04
CA GLU A 451 67.99 -8.46 -34.26
C GLU A 451 67.83 -9.24 -32.96
#